data_AF-A0A353IL71-F1
#
_entry.id   AF-A0A353IL71-F1
#
_cell.length_a   1.000
_cell.length_b   1.000
_cell.length_c   1.000
_cell.angle_alpha   90.00
_cell.angle_beta   90.00
_cell.angle_gamma   90.00
#
_symmetry.space_group_name_H-M   'P 1'
#
loop_
_entity.id
_entity.type
_entity.pdbx_description
1 polymer ?
#
loop_
_entity_poly.entity_id
_entity_poly.type
_entity_poly.pdbx_seq_one_letter_code
_entity_poly.pdbx_strand_id
1 'polypeptide(L)'
;MSYRLDPALPVSEALRSVALAELDIAHTSLAAPPDRHKGVHSARKCFKRLRSLLVLARPGMPDPLYVNLNRRVARIGKGLAA
;
A
#
# COMPACT_ATOMS: atom_id res chain seq x y z
N MET A 1 7.24 -8.20 7.78
CA MET A 1 8.01 -7.67 6.64
C MET A 1 8.96 -6.62 7.17
N SER A 2 10.23 -6.74 6.82
CA SER A 2 11.23 -5.68 7.00
C SER A 2 11.28 -4.88 5.71
N TYR A 3 10.94 -3.58 5.78
CA TYR A 3 11.24 -2.67 4.69
C TYR A 3 12.73 -2.30 4.77
N ARG A 4 13.41 -2.28 3.63
CA ARG A 4 14.75 -1.71 3.53
C ARG A 4 14.59 -0.31 2.96
N LEU A 5 14.98 0.68 3.75
CA LEU A 5 15.09 2.06 3.30
C LEU A 5 16.58 2.32 3.10
N ASP A 6 16.96 2.72 1.89
CA ASP A 6 18.31 3.19 1.62
C ASP A 6 18.40 4.67 2.05
N PRO A 7 19.21 5.01 3.07
CA PRO A 7 19.36 6.39 3.53
C PRO A 7 20.03 7.31 2.50
N ALA A 8 20.70 6.75 1.48
CA ALA A 8 21.28 7.53 0.38
C ALA A 8 20.22 8.00 -0.63
N LEU A 9 19.02 7.38 -0.65
CA LEU A 9 17.95 7.76 -1.55
C LEU A 9 17.06 8.87 -0.94
N PRO A 10 16.50 9.76 -1.78
CA PRO A 10 15.47 10.67 -1.35
C PRO A 10 14.32 9.90 -0.68
N VAL A 11 13.84 10.41 0.46
CA VAL A 11 12.74 9.77 1.22
C VAL A 11 11.51 9.53 0.34
N SER A 12 11.20 10.45 -0.57
CA SER A 12 10.10 10.31 -1.53
C SER A 12 10.25 9.07 -2.43
N GLU A 13 11.47 8.76 -2.87
CA GLU A 13 11.77 7.59 -3.68
C GLU A 13 11.68 6.30 -2.85
N ALA A 14 12.24 6.31 -1.64
CA ALA A 14 12.13 5.16 -0.74
C ALA A 14 10.66 4.83 -0.38
N LEU A 15 9.84 5.84 -0.09
CA LEU A 15 8.40 5.68 0.14
C LEU A 15 7.67 5.15 -1.11
N ARG A 16 8.02 5.64 -2.30
CA ARG A 16 7.46 5.16 -3.57
C ARG A 16 7.77 3.68 -3.77
N SER A 17 9.02 3.27 -3.54
CA SER A 17 9.45 1.87 -3.67
C SER A 17 8.70 0.94 -2.72
N VAL A 18 8.51 1.35 -1.46
CA VAL A 18 7.69 0.61 -0.48
C VAL A 18 6.23 0.51 -0.95
N ALA A 19 5.66 1.60 -1.46
CA ALA A 19 4.29 1.59 -1.96
C ALA A 19 4.10 0.63 -3.15
N LEU A 20 5.03 0.65 -4.11
CA LEU A 20 4.99 -0.24 -5.27
C LEU A 20 5.14 -1.71 -4.86
N ALA A 21 6.07 -2.02 -3.95
CA ALA A 21 6.23 -3.38 -3.45
C ALA A 21 4.95 -3.94 -2.79
N GLU A 22 4.26 -3.14 -1.97
CA GLU A 22 2.98 -3.56 -1.38
C GLU A 22 1.86 -3.75 -2.43
N LEU A 23 1.86 -2.94 -3.51
CA LEU A 23 0.92 -3.11 -4.62
C LEU A 23 1.22 -4.40 -5.41
N ASP A 24 2.49 -4.69 -5.67
CA ASP A 24 2.91 -5.92 -6.37
C ASP A 24 2.57 -7.18 -5.57
N ILE A 25 2.76 -7.15 -4.25
CA ILE A 25 2.34 -8.25 -3.37
C ILE A 25 0.82 -8.42 -3.40
N ALA A 26 0.06 -7.32 -3.34
CA ALA A 26 -1.40 -7.38 -3.42
C ALA A 26 -1.86 -7.96 -4.76
N HIS A 27 -1.27 -7.50 -5.87
CA HIS A 27 -1.57 -7.98 -7.21
C HIS A 27 -1.26 -9.49 -7.36
N THR A 28 -0.05 -9.90 -6.94
CA THR A 28 0.37 -11.31 -7.00
C THR A 28 -0.51 -12.21 -6.13
N SER A 29 -0.91 -11.73 -4.95
CA SER A 29 -1.83 -12.45 -4.06
C SER A 29 -3.23 -12.63 -4.65
N LEU A 30 -3.64 -11.78 -5.60
CA LEU A 30 -4.95 -11.83 -6.25
C LEU A 30 -4.94 -12.55 -7.60
N ALA A 31 -3.82 -12.55 -8.32
CA ALA A 31 -3.75 -13.05 -9.70
C ALA A 31 -3.95 -14.56 -9.85
N ALA A 32 -3.36 -15.36 -8.95
CA ALA A 32 -3.50 -16.83 -8.98
C ALA A 32 -3.33 -17.45 -7.59
N PRO A 33 -4.17 -17.12 -6.60
CA PRO A 33 -4.00 -17.65 -5.26
C PRO A 33 -4.38 -19.15 -5.23
N PRO A 34 -3.57 -20.01 -4.58
CA PRO A 34 -3.98 -21.39 -4.32
C PRO A 34 -5.21 -21.47 -3.40
N ASP A 35 -5.45 -20.42 -2.61
CA ASP A 35 -6.63 -20.23 -1.76
C ASP A 35 -7.10 -18.78 -1.87
N ARG A 36 -8.29 -18.59 -2.46
CA ARG A 36 -8.90 -17.26 -2.68
C ARG A 36 -9.01 -16.45 -1.39
N HIS A 37 -9.41 -17.05 -0.27
CA HIS A 37 -9.57 -16.33 0.99
C HIS A 37 -8.22 -15.86 1.53
N LYS A 38 -7.19 -16.69 1.45
CA LYS A 38 -5.82 -16.31 1.85
C LYS A 38 -5.26 -15.22 0.94
N GLY A 39 -5.52 -15.28 -0.38
CA GLY A 39 -5.12 -14.25 -1.34
C GLY A 39 -5.75 -12.89 -1.03
N VAL A 40 -7.07 -12.86 -0.85
CA VAL A 40 -7.83 -11.66 -0.47
C VAL A 40 -7.36 -11.10 0.88
N HIS A 41 -7.17 -11.96 1.88
CA HIS A 41 -6.68 -11.53 3.20
C HIS A 41 -5.28 -10.89 3.12
N SER A 42 -4.39 -11.46 2.29
CA SER A 42 -3.04 -10.93 2.07
C SER A 42 -3.08 -9.58 1.35
N ALA A 43 -3.89 -9.45 0.30
CA ALA A 43 -4.09 -8.17 -0.39
C ALA A 43 -4.65 -7.09 0.56
N ARG A 44 -5.64 -7.43 1.41
CA ARG A 44 -6.18 -6.51 2.43
C ARG A 44 -5.11 -6.02 3.41
N LYS A 45 -4.18 -6.89 3.82
CA LYS A 45 -3.04 -6.49 4.66
C LYS A 45 -2.15 -5.47 3.95
N CYS A 46 -1.92 -5.63 2.63
CA CYS A 46 -1.13 -4.68 1.86
C CYS A 46 -1.79 -3.29 1.80
N PHE A 47 -3.10 -3.23 1.52
CA PHE A 47 -3.85 -1.96 1.54
C PHE A 47 -3.88 -1.31 2.93
N LYS A 48 -3.89 -2.09 4.01
CA LYS A 48 -3.75 -1.56 5.38
C LYS A 48 -2.37 -0.90 5.57
N ARG A 49 -1.30 -1.51 5.09
CA ARG A 49 0.07 -0.96 5.18
C ARG A 49 0.25 0.28 4.29
N LEU A 50 -0.28 0.28 3.08
CA LEU A 50 -0.29 1.46 2.20
C LEU A 50 -0.96 2.67 2.87
N ARG A 51 -2.05 2.46 3.62
CA ARG A 51 -2.68 3.53 4.41
C ARG A 51 -1.76 4.04 5.51
N SER A 52 -1.10 3.15 6.25
CA SER A 52 -0.11 3.53 7.26
C SER A 52 1.06 4.32 6.65
N LEU A 53 1.54 3.91 5.48
CA LEU A 53 2.59 4.62 4.74
C LEU A 53 2.17 6.05 4.35
N LEU A 54 0.93 6.21 3.85
CA LEU A 54 0.39 7.55 3.53
C LEU A 54 0.28 8.44 4.77
N VAL A 55 -0.08 7.87 5.93
CA VAL A 55 -0.12 8.62 7.19
C VAL A 55 1.29 9.10 7.58
N LEU A 56 2.30 8.25 7.43
CA LEU A 56 3.70 8.63 7.68
C LEU A 56 4.19 9.72 6.72
N ALA A 57 3.78 9.64 5.44
CA ALA A 57 4.17 10.61 4.41
C ALA A 57 3.43 11.96 4.52
N ARG A 58 2.33 12.03 5.29
CA ARG A 58 1.42 13.18 5.36
C ARG A 58 2.11 14.55 5.53
N PRO A 59 3.13 14.73 6.39
CA PRO A 59 3.77 16.03 6.56
C PRO A 59 4.39 16.60 5.28
N GLY A 60 4.78 15.74 4.32
CA GLY A 60 5.35 16.14 3.03
C GLY A 60 4.34 16.16 1.87
N MET A 61 3.04 16.01 2.14
CA MET A 61 2.02 15.92 1.10
C MET A 61 1.01 17.06 1.19
N PRO A 62 0.76 17.81 0.11
CA PRO A 62 -0.27 18.84 0.10
C PRO A 62 -1.67 18.22 0.09
N ASP A 63 -2.63 18.93 0.65
CA ASP A 63 -4.04 18.69 0.34
C ASP A 63 -4.39 19.36 -1.00
N PRO A 64 -5.28 18.75 -1.82
CA PRO A 64 -6.11 17.58 -1.54
C PRO A 64 -5.47 16.23 -1.91
N LEU A 65 -4.19 16.19 -2.29
CA LEU A 65 -3.52 14.98 -2.79
C LEU A 65 -3.54 13.85 -1.74
N TYR A 66 -3.16 14.13 -0.50
CA TYR A 66 -3.19 13.16 0.58
C TYR A 66 -4.60 12.57 0.78
N VAL A 67 -5.62 13.44 0.88
CA VAL A 67 -7.01 13.02 1.07
C VAL A 67 -7.49 12.12 -0.06
N ASN A 68 -7.22 12.49 -1.32
CA ASN A 68 -7.64 11.74 -2.48
C ASN A 68 -6.97 10.36 -2.57
N LEU A 69 -5.66 10.29 -2.33
CA LEU A 69 -4.91 9.03 -2.33
C LEU A 69 -5.37 8.12 -1.19
N ASN A 70 -5.49 8.65 0.02
CA ASN A 70 -5.90 7.87 1.19
C ASN A 70 -7.33 7.30 1.02
N ARG A 71 -8.25 8.08 0.44
CA ARG A 71 -9.61 7.62 0.10
C ARG A 71 -9.59 6.53 -0.98
N ARG A 72 -8.76 6.69 -2.02
CA ARG A 72 -8.65 5.71 -3.12
C ARG A 72 -8.13 4.37 -2.62
N VAL A 73 -7.05 4.37 -1.83
CA VAL A 73 -6.50 3.16 -1.19
C VAL A 73 -7.53 2.52 -0.25
N ALA A 74 -8.25 3.31 0.55
CA ALA A 74 -9.31 2.81 1.43
C ALA A 74 -10.44 2.14 0.64
N ARG A 75 -10.88 2.74 -0.46
CA ARG A 75 -11.96 2.22 -1.29
C ARG A 75 -11.59 0.87 -1.89
N ILE A 76 -10.39 0.73 -2.43
CA ILE A 76 -9.92 -0.54 -3.00
C ILE A 76 -9.85 -1.61 -1.91
N GLY A 77 -9.24 -1.30 -0.76
CA GLY A 77 -9.15 -2.25 0.36
C GLY A 77 -10.52 -2.68 0.90
N LYS A 78 -11.52 -1.78 0.89
CA LYS A 78 -12.92 -2.10 1.24
C LYS A 78 -13.59 -3.01 0.20
N GLY A 79 -13.32 -2.79 -1.09
CA GLY A 79 -13.85 -3.64 -2.17
C GLY A 79 -13.38 -5.09 -2.09
N LEU A 80 -12.23 -5.34 -1.46
CA LEU A 80 -11.72 -6.69 -1.18
C LEU A 80 -12.39 -7.38 0.02
N ALA A 81 -13.24 -6.68 0.78
CA ALA A 81 -13.91 -7.25 1.95
C ALA A 81 -15.31 -7.83 1.65
N ALA A 82 -15.77 -7.69 0.40
CA ALA A 82 -17.04 -8.21 -0.09
C ALA A 82 -16.91 -9.64 -0.63
#